data_AF-A0A1V5ABZ9-F1
#
_entry.id   AF-A0A1V5ABZ9-F1
#
_cell.length_a   1.000
_cell.length_b   1.000
_cell.length_c   1.000
_cell.angle_alpha   90.00
_cell.angle_beta   90.00
_cell.angle_gamma   90.00
#
_symmetry.space_group_name_H-M   'P 1'
#
loop_
_entity.id
_entity.type
_entity.pdbx_description
1 polymer ?
#
loop_
_entity_poly.entity_id
_entity_poly.type
_entity_poly.pdbx_seq_one_letter_code
_entity_poly.pdbx_strand_id
1 'polypeptide(L)'
;MDVNVSSPLAANITILQPYYNLWITAGIGVIGAFVGGFTTYLIQRLQIKNNRFEKRKQIYSELSGIVHPLDQLLFLHCRARVFSVFYRAEASELAKEEQEKTERYGIQLAEVEKELWRMIGLIQVSFDNDHALDQIISRIQSTLSKYGDIIENTPQDKSNIMMIEDWRDDVLNKKLPEYLHDELNPAMIDLLEYLKRRIQNDPNKP
;
A
#
# COMPACT_ATOMS: atom_id res chain seq x y z
N MET A 1 48.73 80.83 -27.27
CA MET A 1 48.37 79.55 -27.89
C MET A 1 48.12 78.59 -26.75
N ASP A 2 46.86 78.35 -26.44
CA ASP A 2 46.45 77.46 -25.35
C ASP A 2 46.60 76.01 -25.82
N VAL A 3 47.50 75.28 -25.18
CA VAL A 3 47.63 73.84 -25.40
C VAL A 3 46.55 73.15 -24.57
N ASN A 4 45.42 72.86 -25.22
CA ASN A 4 44.36 72.02 -24.68
C ASN A 4 44.88 70.58 -24.56
N VAL A 5 45.52 70.27 -23.43
CA VAL A 5 45.89 68.89 -23.09
C VAL A 5 44.63 68.19 -22.58
N SER A 6 43.90 67.57 -23.50
CA SER A 6 42.84 66.62 -23.15
C SER A 6 43.47 65.49 -22.32
N SER A 7 43.09 65.43 -21.04
CA SER A 7 43.70 64.55 -20.05
C SER A 7 43.51 63.07 -20.44
N PRO A 8 44.58 62.26 -20.50
CA PRO A 8 44.52 60.82 -20.83
C PRO A 8 43.72 60.00 -19.81
N LEU A 9 43.37 60.60 -18.66
CA LEU A 9 42.50 60.00 -17.65
C LEU A 9 41.07 59.76 -18.15
N ALA A 10 40.53 60.68 -18.95
CA ALA A 10 39.15 60.59 -19.44
C ALA A 10 38.99 59.43 -20.44
N ALA A 11 39.96 59.25 -21.34
CA ALA A 11 39.97 58.15 -22.31
C ALA A 11 40.12 56.76 -21.65
N ASN A 12 40.87 56.67 -20.55
CA ASN A 12 41.09 55.40 -19.86
C ASN A 12 39.84 54.93 -19.07
N ILE A 13 39.05 55.86 -18.53
CA ILE A 13 37.78 55.57 -17.83
C ILE A 13 36.71 55.10 -18.82
N THR A 14 36.64 55.69 -20.02
CA THR A 14 35.65 55.31 -21.05
C THR A 14 35.90 53.92 -21.63
N ILE A 15 37.15 53.46 -21.70
CA ILE A 15 37.48 52.10 -22.19
C ILE A 15 37.19 51.05 -21.10
N LEU A 16 37.32 51.37 -19.81
CA LEU A 16 37.09 50.43 -18.70
C LEU A 16 35.61 50.21 -18.36
N GLN A 17 34.74 51.18 -18.64
CA GLN A 17 33.29 51.10 -18.38
C GLN A 17 32.57 49.93 -19.06
N PRO A 18 32.74 49.68 -20.37
CA PRO A 18 32.07 48.56 -21.05
C PRO A 18 32.56 47.19 -20.56
N TYR A 19 33.84 47.07 -20.19
CA TYR A 19 34.39 45.83 -19.62
C TYR A 19 33.76 45.52 -18.26
N TYR A 20 33.64 46.51 -17.36
CA TYR A 20 33.00 46.32 -16.05
C TYR A 20 31.53 45.90 -16.16
N ASN A 21 30.77 46.51 -17.08
CA ASN A 21 29.38 46.13 -17.31
C ASN A 21 29.26 44.69 -17.83
N LEU A 22 30.17 44.24 -18.70
CA LEU A 22 30.16 42.85 -19.20
C LEU A 22 30.36 41.84 -18.06
N TRP A 23 31.29 42.10 -17.14
CA TRP A 23 31.57 41.24 -15.98
C TRP A 23 30.44 41.24 -14.95
N ILE A 24 29.80 42.38 -14.69
CA ILE A 24 28.63 42.48 -13.79
C ILE A 24 27.44 41.72 -14.38
N THR A 25 27.16 41.90 -15.68
CA THR A 25 26.03 41.23 -16.34
C THR A 25 26.24 39.72 -16.43
N ALA A 26 27.47 39.27 -16.75
CA ALA A 26 27.84 37.86 -16.72
C ALA A 26 27.77 37.28 -15.30
N GLY A 27 28.22 38.03 -14.29
CA GLY A 27 28.13 37.63 -12.88
C GLY A 27 26.69 37.47 -12.40
N ILE A 28 25.80 38.42 -12.74
CA ILE A 28 24.36 38.33 -12.44
C ILE A 28 23.72 37.16 -13.19
N GLY A 29 24.11 36.92 -14.44
CA GLY A 29 23.64 35.78 -15.23
C GLY A 29 24.02 34.43 -14.60
N VAL A 30 25.25 34.29 -14.11
CA VAL A 30 25.73 33.09 -13.41
C VAL A 30 25.00 32.89 -12.08
N ILE A 31 24.83 33.96 -11.28
CA ILE A 31 24.08 33.90 -10.02
C ILE A 31 22.62 33.54 -10.28
N GLY A 32 21.99 34.14 -11.29
CA GLY A 32 20.61 33.85 -11.70
C GLY A 32 20.43 32.41 -12.16
N ALA A 33 21.36 31.87 -12.96
CA ALA A 33 21.34 30.47 -13.38
C ALA A 33 21.53 29.50 -12.19
N PHE A 34 22.39 29.86 -11.23
CA PHE A 34 22.63 29.04 -10.03
C PHE A 34 21.40 29.02 -9.10
N VAL A 35 20.78 30.19 -8.86
CA VAL A 35 19.55 30.31 -8.06
C VAL A 35 18.36 29.63 -8.78
N GLY A 36 18.25 29.76 -10.11
CA GLY A 36 17.22 29.11 -10.91
C GLY A 36 17.35 27.58 -10.93
N GLY A 37 18.56 27.05 -11.07
CA GLY A 37 18.85 25.62 -10.96
C GLY A 37 18.59 25.08 -9.55
N PHE A 38 18.96 25.82 -8.51
CA PHE A 38 18.72 25.43 -7.12
C PHE A 38 17.24 25.45 -6.73
N THR A 39 16.49 26.46 -7.15
CA THR A 39 15.04 26.53 -6.93
C THR A 39 14.30 25.46 -7.70
N THR A 40 14.69 25.18 -8.96
CA THR A 40 14.12 24.09 -9.76
C THR A 40 14.41 22.72 -9.14
N TYR A 41 15.64 22.50 -8.64
CA TYR A 41 16.01 21.30 -7.90
C TYR A 41 15.17 21.14 -6.62
N LEU A 42 14.98 22.22 -5.85
CA LEU A 42 14.14 22.20 -4.65
C LEU A 42 12.67 21.91 -4.99
N ILE A 43 12.12 22.52 -6.04
CA ILE A 43 10.74 22.30 -6.49
C ILE A 43 10.55 20.85 -6.95
N GLN A 44 11.47 20.30 -7.77
CA GLN A 44 11.41 18.90 -8.18
C GLN A 44 11.51 17.95 -6.99
N ARG A 45 12.40 18.24 -6.03
CA ARG A 45 12.56 17.43 -4.82
C ARG A 45 11.31 17.50 -3.93
N LEU A 46 10.68 18.67 -3.80
CA LEU A 46 9.42 18.86 -3.10
C LEU A 46 8.26 18.15 -3.81
N GLN A 47 8.19 18.21 -5.15
CA GLN A 47 7.18 17.50 -5.94
C GLN A 47 7.30 15.98 -5.81
N ILE A 48 8.53 15.43 -5.86
CA ILE A 48 8.78 13.99 -5.66
C ILE A 48 8.36 13.56 -4.25
N LYS A 49 8.68 14.38 -3.24
CA LYS A 49 8.32 14.15 -1.84
C LYS A 49 6.81 14.19 -1.61
N ASN A 50 6.14 15.20 -2.14
CA ASN A 50 4.69 15.36 -2.01
C ASN A 50 3.94 14.24 -2.76
N ASN A 51 4.44 13.85 -3.93
CA ASN A 51 3.90 12.70 -4.69
C ASN A 51 4.05 11.38 -3.92
N ARG A 52 5.15 11.18 -3.19
CA ARG A 52 5.34 10.00 -2.33
C ARG A 52 4.35 9.99 -1.15
N PHE A 53 4.11 11.14 -0.53
CA PHE A 53 3.15 11.27 0.57
C PHE A 53 1.71 10.98 0.13
N GLU A 54 1.27 11.58 -0.98
CA GLU A 54 -0.07 11.33 -1.54
C GLU A 54 -0.25 9.87 -1.98
N LYS A 55 0.77 9.25 -2.57
CA LYS A 55 0.76 7.80 -2.86
C LYS A 55 0.59 6.95 -1.61
N ARG A 56 1.29 7.26 -0.52
CA ARG A 56 1.16 6.52 0.76
C ARG A 56 -0.24 6.65 1.36
N LYS A 57 -0.86 7.84 1.28
CA LYS A 57 -2.26 8.04 1.68
C LYS A 57 -3.24 7.24 0.84
N GLN A 58 -3.06 7.28 -0.49
CA GLN A 58 -3.88 6.50 -1.42
C GLN A 58 -3.79 5.01 -1.08
N ILE A 59 -2.57 4.50 -0.88
CA ILE A 59 -2.33 3.11 -0.49
C ILE A 59 -3.04 2.74 0.82
N TYR A 60 -2.95 3.60 1.83
CA TYR A 60 -3.67 3.37 3.09
C TYR A 60 -5.19 3.36 2.90
N SER A 61 -5.73 4.30 2.12
CA SER A 61 -7.17 4.37 1.84
C SER A 61 -7.67 3.13 1.09
N GLU A 62 -6.96 2.71 0.04
CA GLU A 62 -7.29 1.51 -0.74
C GLU A 62 -7.19 0.25 0.12
N LEU A 63 -6.10 0.08 0.90
CA LEU A 63 -5.95 -1.07 1.79
C LEU A 63 -7.08 -1.13 2.83
N SER A 64 -7.47 0.01 3.43
CA SER A 64 -8.56 0.05 4.40
C SER A 64 -9.90 -0.39 3.81
N GLY A 65 -10.11 -0.14 2.51
CA GLY A 65 -11.28 -0.60 1.77
C GLY A 65 -11.28 -2.10 1.46
N ILE A 66 -10.14 -2.78 1.55
CA ILE A 66 -9.97 -4.22 1.25
C ILE A 66 -10.15 -5.09 2.51
N VAL A 67 -9.71 -4.61 3.68
CA VAL A 67 -9.70 -5.42 4.92
C VAL A 67 -11.08 -5.93 5.29
N HIS A 68 -12.10 -5.08 5.20
CA HIS A 68 -13.46 -5.44 5.62
C HIS A 68 -14.15 -6.45 4.66
N PRO A 69 -14.10 -6.26 3.33
CA PRO A 69 -14.56 -7.28 2.39
C PRO A 69 -13.84 -8.63 2.53
N LEU A 70 -12.54 -8.64 2.82
CA LEU A 70 -11.77 -9.87 2.96
C LEU A 70 -12.28 -10.76 4.10
N ASP A 71 -12.44 -10.19 5.30
CA ASP A 71 -12.97 -10.90 6.48
C ASP A 71 -14.36 -11.50 6.20
N GLN A 72 -15.26 -10.69 5.63
CA GLN A 72 -16.60 -11.13 5.27
C GLN A 72 -16.61 -12.26 4.23
N LEU A 73 -15.78 -12.15 3.19
CA LEU A 73 -15.71 -13.15 2.12
C LEU A 73 -15.10 -14.46 2.60
N LEU A 74 -14.06 -14.40 3.43
CA LEU A 74 -13.47 -15.60 4.05
C LEU A 74 -14.50 -16.35 4.91
N PHE A 75 -15.28 -15.60 5.71
CA PHE A 75 -16.36 -16.17 6.49
C PHE A 75 -17.45 -16.80 5.62
N LEU A 76 -17.97 -16.05 4.63
CA LEU A 76 -19.05 -16.51 3.76
C LEU A 76 -18.64 -17.72 2.91
N HIS A 77 -17.43 -17.70 2.36
CA HIS A 77 -16.88 -18.81 1.60
C HIS A 77 -16.73 -20.07 2.46
N CYS A 78 -16.14 -19.95 3.66
CA CYS A 78 -15.99 -21.08 4.58
C CYS A 78 -17.35 -21.63 5.00
N ARG A 79 -18.29 -20.75 5.34
CA ARG A 79 -19.65 -21.13 5.73
C ARG A 79 -20.36 -21.91 4.62
N ALA A 80 -20.39 -21.37 3.40
CA ALA A 80 -21.02 -22.02 2.26
C ALA A 80 -20.38 -23.40 1.99
N ARG A 81 -19.05 -23.49 2.11
CA ARG A 81 -18.32 -24.74 1.93
C ARG A 81 -18.73 -25.79 2.96
N VAL A 82 -18.76 -25.43 4.24
CA VAL A 82 -19.15 -26.31 5.34
C VAL A 82 -20.59 -26.79 5.15
N PHE A 83 -21.53 -25.91 4.84
CA PHE A 83 -22.93 -26.29 4.62
C PHE A 83 -23.12 -27.13 3.35
N SER A 84 -22.34 -26.89 2.29
CA SER A 84 -22.36 -27.76 1.10
C SER A 84 -21.96 -29.20 1.43
N VAL A 85 -20.96 -29.39 2.30
CA VAL A 85 -20.53 -30.72 2.76
C VAL A 85 -21.61 -31.37 3.62
N PHE A 86 -22.15 -30.62 4.59
CA PHE A 86 -23.19 -31.09 5.49
C PHE A 86 -24.45 -31.53 4.74
N TYR A 87 -25.02 -30.67 3.89
CA TYR A 87 -26.23 -31.00 3.13
C TYR A 87 -26.01 -32.13 2.12
N ARG A 88 -24.78 -32.30 1.62
CA ARG A 88 -24.43 -33.44 0.77
C ARG A 88 -24.48 -34.76 1.54
N ALA A 89 -24.07 -34.77 2.82
CA ALA A 89 -24.20 -35.93 3.67
C ALA A 89 -25.66 -36.25 4.03
N GLU A 90 -26.49 -35.21 4.15
CA GLU A 90 -27.95 -35.35 4.31
C GLU A 90 -28.71 -35.75 3.04
N ALA A 91 -28.03 -35.87 1.89
CA ALA A 91 -28.66 -36.06 0.58
C ALA A 91 -29.73 -34.98 0.27
N SER A 92 -29.50 -33.74 0.72
CA SER A 92 -30.39 -32.60 0.54
C SER A 92 -30.12 -31.85 -0.76
N GLU A 93 -31.17 -31.36 -1.42
CA GLU A 93 -31.05 -30.50 -2.61
C GLU A 93 -30.40 -29.15 -2.31
N LEU A 94 -30.40 -28.71 -1.03
CA LEU A 94 -29.70 -27.51 -0.58
C LEU A 94 -28.18 -27.60 -0.79
N ALA A 95 -27.62 -28.81 -0.95
CA ALA A 95 -26.21 -29.02 -1.20
C ALA A 95 -25.72 -28.34 -2.50
N LYS A 96 -26.57 -28.29 -3.54
CA LYS A 96 -26.26 -27.61 -4.80
C LYS A 96 -26.25 -26.10 -4.63
N GLU A 97 -27.24 -25.56 -3.93
CA GLU A 97 -27.32 -24.12 -3.67
C GLU A 97 -26.09 -23.63 -2.87
N GLU A 98 -25.69 -24.37 -1.83
CA GLU A 98 -24.50 -24.01 -1.05
C GLU A 98 -23.19 -24.22 -1.83
N GLN A 99 -23.14 -25.18 -2.75
CA GLN A 99 -22.00 -25.35 -3.66
C GLN A 99 -21.86 -24.15 -4.61
N GLU A 100 -22.97 -23.67 -5.20
CA GLU A 100 -22.98 -22.47 -6.04
C GLU A 100 -22.57 -21.21 -5.27
N LYS A 101 -23.03 -21.07 -4.01
CA LYS A 101 -22.57 -20.00 -3.11
C LYS A 101 -21.07 -20.08 -2.86
N THR A 102 -20.56 -21.28 -2.59
CA THR A 102 -19.12 -21.52 -2.39
C THR A 102 -18.32 -21.04 -3.60
N GLU A 103 -18.72 -21.43 -4.81
CA GLU A 103 -18.03 -21.02 -6.05
C GLU A 103 -18.07 -19.51 -6.25
N ARG A 104 -19.24 -18.89 -6.02
CA ARG A 104 -19.41 -17.44 -6.13
C ARG A 104 -18.52 -16.68 -5.16
N TYR A 105 -18.52 -17.07 -3.88
CA TYR A 105 -17.69 -16.43 -2.87
C TYR A 105 -16.19 -16.70 -3.10
N GLY A 106 -15.83 -17.87 -3.62
CA GLY A 106 -14.45 -18.21 -3.97
C GLY A 106 -13.89 -17.30 -5.07
N ILE A 107 -14.68 -16.98 -6.09
CA ILE A 107 -14.30 -16.04 -7.15
C ILE A 107 -14.08 -14.64 -6.56
N GLN A 108 -15.02 -14.14 -5.75
CA GLN A 108 -14.91 -12.82 -5.11
C GLN A 108 -13.72 -12.75 -4.16
N LEU A 109 -13.47 -13.81 -3.39
CA LEU A 109 -12.33 -13.90 -2.48
C LEU A 109 -11.01 -13.82 -3.26
N ALA A 110 -10.87 -14.54 -4.37
CA ALA A 110 -9.68 -14.50 -5.20
C ALA A 110 -9.41 -13.10 -5.80
N GLU A 111 -10.45 -12.35 -6.15
CA GLU A 111 -10.32 -10.96 -6.59
C GLU A 111 -9.79 -10.06 -5.48
N VAL A 112 -10.36 -10.17 -4.27
CA VAL A 112 -9.95 -9.38 -3.10
C VAL A 112 -8.53 -9.75 -2.64
N GLU A 113 -8.16 -11.04 -2.65
CA GLU A 113 -6.80 -11.48 -2.34
C GLU A 113 -5.79 -10.94 -3.34
N LYS A 114 -6.13 -10.94 -4.63
CA LYS A 114 -5.27 -10.33 -5.67
C LYS A 114 -5.05 -8.84 -5.42
N GLU A 115 -6.10 -8.12 -5.07
CA GLU A 115 -6.00 -6.70 -4.71
C GLU A 115 -5.16 -6.49 -3.46
N LEU A 116 -5.33 -7.32 -2.42
CA LEU A 116 -4.51 -7.29 -1.21
C LEU A 116 -3.03 -7.48 -1.53
N TRP A 117 -2.67 -8.49 -2.33
CA TRP A 117 -1.28 -8.75 -2.71
C TRP A 117 -0.68 -7.62 -3.52
N ARG A 118 -1.47 -7.02 -4.43
CA ARG A 118 -1.07 -5.81 -5.14
C ARG A 118 -0.78 -4.67 -4.17
N MET A 119 -1.63 -4.45 -3.17
CA MET A 119 -1.43 -3.40 -2.17
C MET A 119 -0.20 -3.64 -1.32
N ILE A 120 0.03 -4.89 -0.88
CA ILE A 120 1.25 -5.28 -0.15
C ILE A 120 2.50 -4.98 -0.97
N GLY A 121 2.52 -5.30 -2.26
CA GLY A 121 3.65 -4.95 -3.14
C GLY A 121 3.87 -3.44 -3.25
N LEU A 122 2.80 -2.65 -3.39
CA LEU A 122 2.89 -1.18 -3.42
C LEU A 122 3.38 -0.59 -2.10
N ILE A 123 3.00 -1.20 -0.98
CA ILE A 123 3.46 -0.84 0.36
C ILE A 123 4.96 -1.07 0.48
N GLN A 124 5.46 -2.26 0.11
CA GLN A 124 6.89 -2.57 0.19
C GLN A 124 7.74 -1.59 -0.63
N VAL A 125 7.31 -1.23 -1.84
CA VAL A 125 7.99 -0.24 -2.70
C VAL A 125 7.87 1.21 -2.16
N SER A 126 6.78 1.52 -1.45
CA SER A 126 6.56 2.88 -0.92
C SER A 126 7.27 3.13 0.41
N PHE A 127 7.67 2.06 1.11
CA PHE A 127 8.28 2.07 2.43
C PHE A 127 9.59 1.25 2.43
N ASP A 128 10.47 1.52 1.44
CA ASP A 128 11.76 0.83 1.27
C ASP A 128 12.55 0.66 2.59
N ASN A 129 13.08 -0.55 2.82
CA ASN A 129 13.92 -0.95 3.96
C ASN A 129 13.25 -0.83 5.35
N ASP A 130 11.94 -1.05 5.43
CA ASP A 130 11.18 -1.00 6.68
C ASP A 130 10.98 -2.40 7.27
N HIS A 131 11.94 -2.85 8.09
CA HIS A 131 11.93 -4.20 8.68
C HIS A 131 10.68 -4.51 9.53
N ALA A 132 10.11 -3.50 10.21
CA ALA A 132 8.90 -3.68 11.00
C ALA A 132 7.69 -3.97 10.10
N LEU A 133 7.62 -3.30 8.96
CA LEU A 133 6.59 -3.53 7.95
C LEU A 133 6.71 -4.94 7.33
N ASP A 134 7.94 -5.38 7.02
CA ASP A 134 8.17 -6.73 6.48
C ASP A 134 7.73 -7.83 7.44
N GLN A 135 7.93 -7.65 8.76
CA GLN A 135 7.45 -8.59 9.77
C GLN A 135 5.92 -8.67 9.80
N ILE A 136 5.23 -7.52 9.72
CA ILE A 136 3.76 -7.49 9.69
C ILE A 136 3.24 -8.19 8.43
N ILE A 137 3.82 -7.90 7.26
CA ILE A 137 3.46 -8.53 5.99
C ILE A 137 3.69 -10.04 6.03
N SER A 138 4.83 -10.50 6.57
CA SER A 138 5.15 -11.92 6.71
C SER A 138 4.14 -12.64 7.61
N ARG A 139 3.69 -11.99 8.69
CA ARG A 139 2.64 -12.53 9.55
C ARG A 139 1.31 -12.65 8.79
N ILE A 140 0.90 -11.63 8.03
CA ILE A 140 -0.32 -11.68 7.21
C ILE A 140 -0.26 -12.82 6.19
N GLN A 141 0.89 -12.99 5.52
CA GLN A 141 1.14 -14.12 4.61
C GLN A 141 0.97 -15.47 5.29
N SER A 142 1.62 -15.64 6.44
CA SER A 142 1.54 -16.89 7.20
C SER A 142 0.14 -17.15 7.76
N THR A 143 -0.63 -16.11 8.09
CA THR A 143 -2.01 -16.27 8.54
C THR A 143 -2.89 -16.70 7.38
N LEU A 144 -2.85 -15.97 6.25
CA LEU A 144 -3.68 -16.31 5.08
C LEU A 144 -3.46 -17.73 4.57
N SER A 145 -2.25 -18.29 4.65
CA SER A 145 -2.02 -19.69 4.27
C SER A 145 -2.78 -20.71 5.14
N LYS A 146 -3.04 -20.39 6.42
CA LYS A 146 -3.78 -21.28 7.34
C LYS A 146 -5.25 -21.42 6.97
N TYR A 147 -5.82 -20.47 6.24
CA TYR A 147 -7.20 -20.57 5.79
C TYR A 147 -7.42 -21.80 4.90
N GLY A 148 -6.42 -22.14 4.08
CA GLY A 148 -6.41 -23.36 3.28
C GLY A 148 -6.56 -24.60 4.17
N ASP A 149 -5.81 -24.68 5.27
CA ASP A 149 -5.86 -25.81 6.21
C ASP A 149 -7.24 -26.00 6.85
N ILE A 150 -7.98 -24.91 7.11
CA ILE A 150 -9.35 -24.98 7.67
C ILE A 150 -10.29 -25.67 6.66
N ILE A 151 -10.12 -25.38 5.37
CA ILE A 151 -10.96 -25.92 4.29
C ILE A 151 -10.51 -27.32 3.87
N GLU A 152 -9.21 -27.59 3.82
CA GLU A 152 -8.65 -28.86 3.34
C GLU A 152 -8.95 -30.03 4.28
N ASN A 153 -9.12 -29.76 5.58
CA ASN A 153 -9.54 -30.75 6.58
C ASN A 153 -11.03 -31.11 6.52
N THR A 154 -11.61 -31.14 5.32
CA THR A 154 -13.01 -31.52 5.08
C THR A 154 -13.19 -33.04 5.24
N PRO A 155 -14.19 -33.52 6.02
CA PRO A 155 -14.52 -34.94 6.13
C PRO A 155 -14.83 -35.57 4.76
N GLN A 156 -14.19 -36.70 4.47
CA GLN A 156 -14.39 -37.45 3.21
C GLN A 156 -15.47 -38.53 3.33
N ASP A 157 -15.69 -39.05 4.55
CA ASP A 157 -16.66 -40.10 4.81
C ASP A 157 -18.06 -39.51 5.00
N LYS A 158 -18.95 -39.77 4.04
CA LYS A 158 -20.33 -39.28 4.04
C LYS A 158 -21.26 -40.13 4.91
N SER A 159 -20.80 -41.26 5.45
CA SER A 159 -21.67 -42.23 6.13
C SER A 159 -21.96 -41.88 7.60
N ASN A 160 -21.17 -41.00 8.22
CA ASN A 160 -21.34 -40.60 9.62
C ASN A 160 -21.72 -39.13 9.75
N ILE A 161 -23.02 -38.85 9.72
CA ILE A 161 -23.55 -37.48 9.82
C ILE A 161 -23.18 -36.78 11.13
N MET A 162 -23.14 -37.51 12.24
CA MET A 162 -22.81 -36.95 13.56
C MET A 162 -21.38 -36.39 13.59
N MET A 163 -20.43 -37.07 12.95
CA MET A 163 -19.06 -36.57 12.79
C MET A 163 -19.00 -35.28 11.94
N ILE A 164 -19.87 -35.15 10.94
CA ILE A 164 -19.95 -33.97 10.08
C ILE A 164 -20.61 -32.80 10.81
N GLU A 165 -21.59 -33.06 11.67
CA GLU A 165 -22.18 -32.08 12.57
C GLU A 165 -21.15 -31.54 13.57
N ASP A 166 -20.44 -32.43 14.25
CA ASP A 166 -19.37 -32.07 15.18
C ASP A 166 -18.28 -31.24 14.49
N TRP A 167 -17.88 -31.64 13.28
CA TRP A 167 -16.90 -30.90 12.48
C TRP A 167 -17.43 -29.52 12.04
N ARG A 168 -18.68 -29.43 11.58
CA ARG A 168 -19.33 -28.16 11.20
C ARG A 168 -19.29 -27.20 12.39
N ASP A 169 -19.68 -27.67 13.57
CA ASP A 169 -19.78 -26.84 14.76
C ASP A 169 -18.38 -26.43 15.27
N ASP A 170 -17.39 -27.32 15.20
CA ASP A 170 -15.98 -27.00 15.51
C ASP A 170 -15.40 -25.95 14.53
N VAL A 171 -15.65 -26.09 13.22
CA VAL A 171 -15.16 -25.13 12.23
C VAL A 171 -15.84 -23.77 12.40
N LEU A 172 -17.17 -23.72 12.45
CA LEU A 172 -17.92 -22.46 12.43
C LEU A 172 -17.92 -21.71 13.76
N ASN A 173 -17.89 -22.41 14.89
CA ASN A 173 -18.00 -21.76 16.21
C ASN A 173 -16.64 -21.60 16.90
N LYS A 174 -15.59 -22.26 16.40
CA LYS A 174 -14.27 -22.21 17.03
C LYS A 174 -13.17 -21.84 16.05
N LYS A 175 -12.81 -22.71 15.11
CA LYS A 175 -11.62 -22.51 14.26
C LYS A 175 -11.70 -21.26 13.38
N LEU A 176 -12.83 -21.03 12.72
CA LEU A 176 -13.02 -19.89 11.84
C LEU A 176 -13.07 -18.56 12.64
N PRO A 177 -13.83 -18.44 13.73
CA PRO A 177 -13.77 -17.26 14.60
C PRO A 177 -12.38 -16.99 15.17
N GLU A 178 -11.68 -18.01 15.70
CA GLU A 178 -10.31 -17.87 16.23
C GLU A 178 -9.37 -17.36 15.13
N TYR A 179 -9.43 -17.96 13.93
CA TYR A 179 -8.65 -17.52 12.79
C TYR A 179 -8.92 -16.05 12.38
N LEU A 180 -10.20 -15.67 12.24
CA LEU A 180 -10.57 -14.34 11.78
C LEU A 180 -10.31 -13.27 12.85
N HIS A 181 -10.73 -13.50 14.09
CA HIS A 181 -10.70 -12.48 15.15
C HIS A 181 -9.39 -12.42 15.91
N ASP A 182 -8.70 -13.55 16.11
CA ASP A 182 -7.49 -13.61 16.94
C ASP A 182 -6.21 -13.58 16.11
N GLU A 183 -6.26 -13.94 14.82
CA GLU A 183 -5.09 -13.96 13.94
C GLU A 183 -5.15 -12.91 12.82
N LEU A 184 -6.11 -13.04 11.89
CA LEU A 184 -6.12 -12.25 10.66
C LEU A 184 -6.46 -10.77 10.90
N ASN A 185 -7.59 -10.51 11.58
CA ASN A 185 -8.02 -9.14 11.84
C ASN A 185 -6.97 -8.34 12.63
N PRO A 186 -6.35 -8.87 13.71
CA PRO A 186 -5.27 -8.19 14.39
C PRO A 186 -4.07 -7.91 13.48
N ALA A 187 -3.67 -8.87 12.64
CA ALA A 187 -2.55 -8.66 11.72
C ALA A 187 -2.82 -7.55 10.68
N MET A 188 -4.05 -7.48 10.18
CA MET A 188 -4.49 -6.44 9.23
C MET A 188 -4.65 -5.07 9.89
N ILE A 189 -5.19 -5.02 11.12
CA ILE A 189 -5.30 -3.79 11.91
C ILE A 189 -3.91 -3.24 12.24
N ASP A 190 -2.98 -4.10 12.66
CA ASP A 190 -1.59 -3.70 12.92
C ASP A 190 -0.94 -3.06 11.69
N LEU A 191 -1.18 -3.61 10.49
CA LEU A 191 -0.70 -3.03 9.24
C LEU A 191 -1.30 -1.64 9.00
N LEU A 192 -2.62 -1.49 9.14
CA LEU A 192 -3.30 -0.21 8.97
C LEU A 192 -2.80 0.82 9.97
N GLU A 193 -2.67 0.46 11.24
CA GLU A 193 -2.15 1.35 12.28
C GLU A 193 -0.71 1.75 12.00
N TYR A 194 0.13 0.80 11.58
CA TYR A 194 1.51 1.06 11.23
C TYR A 194 1.61 2.10 10.10
N LEU A 195 0.88 1.87 9.01
CA LEU A 195 0.85 2.78 7.87
C LEU A 195 0.31 4.15 8.28
N LYS A 196 -0.76 4.20 9.08
CA LYS A 196 -1.33 5.45 9.61
C LYS A 196 -0.30 6.25 10.39
N ARG A 197 0.44 5.61 11.31
CA ARG A 197 1.51 6.26 12.09
C ARG A 197 2.64 6.76 11.19
N ARG A 198 3.06 5.97 10.20
CA ARG A 198 4.12 6.38 9.26
C ARG A 198 3.70 7.54 8.37
N ILE A 199 2.44 7.60 7.95
CA ILE A 199 1.88 8.73 7.19
C ILE A 199 1.77 9.97 8.08
N GLN A 200 1.30 9.82 9.32
CA GLN A 200 1.17 10.95 10.26
C GLN A 200 2.52 11.59 10.60
N ASN A 201 3.56 10.76 10.74
CA ASN A 201 4.93 11.17 11.05
C ASN A 201 5.79 11.35 9.79
N ASP A 202 5.20 11.41 8.60
CA ASP A 202 5.96 11.57 7.36
C ASP A 202 6.62 12.96 7.33
N PRO A 203 7.96 13.06 7.23
CA PRO A 203 8.66 14.35 7.18
C PRO A 203 8.34 15.15 5.91
N ASN A 204 7.60 14.58 4.96
CA ASN A 204 7.14 15.23 3.74
C ASN A 204 5.67 15.65 3.79
N LYS A 205 5.02 15.55 4.96
CA LYS A 205 3.68 16.10 5.19
C LYS A 205 3.72 17.63 5.00
N PRO A 206 2.72 18.23 4.32
CA PRO A 206 2.66 19.68 4.09
C PRO A 206 2.55 20.49 5.38
#